data_AF-A0A2D7PFU4-F1
#
_entry.id   AF-A0A2D7PFU4-F1
#
_cell.length_a   1.000
_cell.length_b   1.000
_cell.length_c   1.000
_cell.angle_alpha   90.00
_cell.angle_beta   90.00
_cell.angle_gamma   90.00
#
_symmetry.space_group_name_H-M   'P 1'
#
loop_
_entity.id
_entity.type
_entity.pdbx_description
1 polymer ?
#
loop_
_entity_poly.entity_id
_entity_poly.type
_entity_poly.pdbx_seq_one_letter_code
_entity_poly.pdbx_strand_id
1 'polypeptide(L)'
;MKMIPDGYIRRTSSTIPFGYELDEDIEGYIKPNPQELQVLKEVSEAVFHGEISLGIGVDWLEAETGRRMSRPGLKKHVDKIYGRRE
;
A
#
# COMPACT_ATOMS: atom_id res chain seq x y z
N MET A 1 7.68 -11.11 26.83
CA MET A 1 7.59 -11.66 25.47
C MET A 1 6.71 -10.72 24.67
N LYS A 2 7.26 -9.82 23.85
CA LYS A 2 6.41 -8.99 22.96
C LYS A 2 5.89 -9.92 21.87
N MET A 3 4.61 -10.25 21.94
CA MET A 3 3.94 -11.06 20.91
C MET A 3 3.82 -10.19 19.66
N ILE A 4 4.38 -10.66 18.55
CA ILE A 4 4.22 -9.99 17.26
C ILE A 4 2.76 -10.22 16.83
N PRO A 5 1.95 -9.16 16.66
CA PRO A 5 0.58 -9.32 16.19
C PRO A 5 0.55 -9.82 14.75
N ASP A 6 -0.55 -10.46 14.37
CA ASP A 6 -0.73 -10.97 13.01
C ASP A 6 -0.65 -9.84 11.96
N GLY A 7 0.05 -10.08 10.86
CA GLY A 7 0.23 -9.10 9.76
C GLY A 7 1.40 -8.12 9.90
N TYR A 8 2.16 -8.14 11.00
CA TYR A 8 3.39 -7.36 11.14
C TYR A 8 4.50 -7.92 10.24
N ILE A 9 5.22 -7.03 9.55
CA ILE A 9 6.35 -7.44 8.71
C ILE A 9 7.67 -6.89 9.25
N ARG A 10 8.75 -7.66 9.08
CA ARG A 10 10.09 -7.24 9.48
C ARG A 10 10.56 -6.09 8.61
N ARG A 11 11.03 -5.01 9.22
CA ARG A 11 11.64 -3.89 8.52
C ARG A 11 12.97 -4.33 7.93
N THR A 12 13.02 -4.44 6.60
CA THR A 12 14.25 -4.79 5.86
C THR A 12 14.92 -3.58 5.21
N SER A 13 14.20 -2.46 5.09
CA SER A 13 14.69 -1.23 4.45
C SER A 13 14.28 0.02 5.21
N SER A 14 15.00 1.11 4.97
CA SER A 14 14.66 2.43 5.53
C SER A 14 13.32 2.93 5.01
N THR A 15 12.97 2.59 3.77
CA THR A 15 11.70 2.96 3.12
C THR A 15 10.56 2.10 3.65
N ILE A 16 9.52 2.76 4.17
CA ILE A 16 8.31 2.09 4.65
C ILE A 16 7.36 1.86 3.45
N PRO A 17 6.94 0.61 3.17
CA PRO A 17 5.96 0.35 2.13
C PRO A 17 4.62 0.99 2.45
N PHE A 18 3.85 1.31 1.40
CA PHE A 18 2.49 1.82 1.54
C PHE A 18 1.59 0.78 2.20
N GLY A 19 0.67 1.20 3.07
CA GLY A 19 -0.14 0.28 3.87
C GLY A 19 0.57 -0.26 5.11
N TYR A 20 1.75 0.26 5.44
CA TYR A 20 2.46 -0.06 6.67
C TYR A 20 3.01 1.20 7.34
N GLU A 21 3.15 1.14 8.66
CA GLU A 21 3.64 2.22 9.50
C GLU A 21 4.70 1.71 10.48
N LEU A 22 5.59 2.59 10.94
CA LEU A 22 6.54 2.24 11.98
C LEU A 22 5.79 1.96 13.29
N ASP A 23 6.18 0.88 13.94
CA ASP A 23 5.68 0.55 15.26
C ASP A 23 6.74 0.96 16.30
N GLU A 24 6.35 1.82 17.24
CA GLU A 24 7.23 2.28 18.33
C GLU A 24 7.36 1.22 19.43
N ASP A 25 6.44 0.25 19.49
CA ASP A 25 6.45 -0.80 20.50
C ASP A 25 7.34 -1.97 20.07
N ILE A 26 7.37 -2.33 18.79
CA ILE A 26 8.14 -3.49 18.31
C ILE A 26 9.30 -3.06 17.41
N GLU A 27 10.49 -2.94 18.00
CA GLU A 27 11.71 -2.58 17.30
C GLU A 27 12.02 -3.50 16.12
N GLY A 28 12.23 -2.91 14.94
CA GLY A 28 12.53 -3.63 13.71
C GLY A 28 11.32 -4.21 12.98
N TYR A 29 10.10 -3.91 13.41
CA TYR A 29 8.87 -4.29 12.72
C TYR A 29 8.05 -3.08 12.29
N ILE A 30 7.18 -3.29 11.32
CA ILE A 30 6.20 -2.30 10.86
C ILE A 30 4.81 -2.90 10.96
N LYS A 31 3.87 -2.09 11.45
CA LYS A 31 2.47 -2.45 11.63
C LYS A 31 1.72 -2.29 10.31
N PRO A 32 0.82 -3.22 9.94
CA PRO A 32 -0.07 -3.03 8.80
C PRO A 32 -1.12 -1.95 9.13
N ASN A 33 -1.38 -1.07 8.19
CA ASN A 33 -2.50 -0.14 8.26
C ASN A 33 -3.67 -0.72 7.43
N PRO A 34 -4.70 -1.29 8.07
CA PRO A 34 -5.75 -2.00 7.36
C PRO A 34 -6.55 -1.08 6.43
N GLN A 35 -6.73 0.19 6.80
CA GLN A 35 -7.44 1.17 5.96
C GLN A 35 -6.64 1.46 4.69
N GLU A 36 -5.34 1.78 4.81
CA GLU A 36 -4.47 2.02 3.66
C GLU A 36 -4.40 0.80 2.73
N LEU A 37 -4.30 -0.41 3.29
CA LEU A 37 -4.24 -1.65 2.52
C LEU A 37 -5.55 -1.92 1.78
N GLN A 38 -6.69 -1.65 2.42
CA GLN A 38 -8.01 -1.83 1.84
C GLN A 38 -8.23 -0.85 0.68
N VAL A 39 -7.96 0.45 0.88
CA VAL A 39 -8.08 1.46 -0.18
C VAL A 39 -7.10 1.17 -1.32
N LEU A 40 -5.86 0.76 -1.02
CA LEU A 40 -4.88 0.38 -2.04
C LEU A 40 -5.41 -0.76 -2.91
N LYS A 41 -6.07 -1.76 -2.32
CA LYS A 41 -6.67 -2.87 -3.05
C LYS A 41 -7.78 -2.39 -3.99
N GLU A 42 -8.73 -1.60 -3.47
CA GLU A 42 -9.87 -1.08 -4.25
C GLU A 42 -9.41 -0.22 -5.42
N VAL A 43 -8.49 0.72 -5.17
CA VAL A 43 -7.91 1.58 -6.20
C VAL A 43 -7.15 0.75 -7.24
N SER A 44 -6.38 -0.25 -6.79
CA SER A 44 -5.60 -1.10 -7.69
C SER A 44 -6.50 -1.93 -8.61
N GLU A 45 -7.60 -2.45 -8.08
CA GLU A 45 -8.62 -3.19 -8.83
C GLU A 45 -9.28 -2.29 -9.87
N ALA A 46 -9.75 -1.10 -9.47
CA ALA A 46 -10.37 -0.13 -10.39
C ALA A 46 -9.42 0.32 -11.50
N VAL A 47 -8.14 0.56 -11.19
CA VAL A 47 -7.11 0.85 -12.19
C VAL A 47 -6.89 -0.34 -13.11
N PHE A 48 -6.81 -1.56 -12.56
CA PHE A 48 -6.59 -2.78 -13.34
C PHE A 48 -7.74 -3.05 -14.32
N HIS A 49 -8.99 -2.88 -13.89
CA HIS A 49 -10.16 -3.01 -14.75
C HIS A 49 -10.27 -1.87 -15.76
N GLY A 50 -9.59 -0.75 -15.52
CA GLY A 50 -9.61 0.44 -16.38
C GLY A 50 -10.80 1.35 -16.11
N GLU A 51 -11.45 1.20 -14.96
CA GLU A 51 -12.54 2.06 -14.49
C GLU A 51 -12.03 3.46 -14.17
N ILE A 52 -10.79 3.54 -13.67
CA ILE A 52 -10.09 4.80 -13.39
C ILE A 52 -8.69 4.79 -13.98
N SER A 53 -8.17 5.99 -14.26
CA SER A 53 -6.76 6.14 -14.66
C SER A 53 -5.84 6.08 -13.43
N LEU A 54 -4.56 5.75 -13.66
CA LEU A 54 -3.50 5.84 -12.63
C LEU A 54 -3.46 7.21 -11.93
N GLY A 55 -3.84 8.26 -12.64
CA GLY A 55 -3.87 9.61 -12.09
C GLY A 55 -4.96 9.82 -11.07
N ILE A 56 -6.17 9.35 -11.37
CA ILE A 56 -7.29 9.38 -10.44
C ILE A 56 -7.02 8.44 -9.27
N GLY A 57 -6.41 7.28 -9.51
CA GLY A 57 -6.09 6.33 -8.45
C GLY A 57 -5.13 6.90 -7.39
N VAL A 58 -4.09 7.63 -7.79
CA VAL A 58 -3.19 8.26 -6.79
C VAL A 58 -3.84 9.39 -6.01
N ASP A 59 -4.75 10.13 -6.63
CA ASP A 59 -5.51 11.20 -5.98
C ASP A 59 -6.50 10.63 -4.96
N TRP A 60 -7.20 9.56 -5.34
CA TRP A 60 -8.08 8.81 -4.45
C TRP A 60 -7.32 8.24 -3.25
N LEU A 61 -6.14 7.63 -3.47
CA LEU A 61 -5.31 7.14 -2.36
C LEU A 61 -4.94 8.26 -1.40
N GLU A 62 -4.51 9.42 -1.89
CA GLU A 62 -4.16 10.57 -1.06
C GLU A 62 -5.37 11.12 -0.30
N ALA A 63 -6.55 11.18 -0.93
CA ALA A 63 -7.76 11.70 -0.32
C ALA A 63 -8.27 10.81 0.84
N GLU A 64 -8.24 9.48 0.68
CA GLU A 64 -8.79 8.55 1.68
C GLU A 64 -7.79 8.19 2.78
N THR A 65 -6.51 8.13 2.46
CA THR A 65 -5.47 7.67 3.39
C THR A 65 -4.59 8.79 3.93
N GLY A 66 -4.63 9.98 3.31
CA GLY A 66 -3.70 11.07 3.58
C GLY A 66 -2.27 10.81 3.09
N ARG A 67 -1.99 9.66 2.47
CA ARG A 67 -0.64 9.23 2.09
C ARG A 67 -0.46 9.24 0.58
N ARG A 68 0.66 9.82 0.15
CA ARG A 68 1.02 9.95 -1.27
C ARG A 68 1.61 8.68 -1.84
N MET A 69 1.11 8.27 -3.01
CA MET A 69 1.77 7.29 -3.87
C MET A 69 2.01 7.89 -5.25
N SER A 70 3.21 7.69 -5.79
CA SER A 70 3.52 8.12 -7.15
C SER A 70 2.78 7.26 -8.18
N ARG A 71 2.33 7.85 -9.30
CA ARG A 71 1.75 7.13 -10.46
C ARG A 71 2.54 5.88 -10.88
N PRO A 72 3.88 5.93 -11.07
CA PRO A 72 4.65 4.71 -11.39
C PRO A 72 4.69 3.70 -10.24
N GLY A 73 4.59 4.14 -8.99
CA GLY A 73 4.49 3.26 -7.82
C GLY A 73 3.19 2.47 -7.82
N LEU A 74 2.07 3.16 -8.05
CA LEU A 74 0.75 2.53 -8.19
C LEU A 74 0.73 1.56 -9.37
N LYS A 75 1.25 1.98 -10.53
CA LYS A 75 1.36 1.11 -11.70
C LYS A 75 2.15 -0.18 -11.38
N LYS A 76 3.32 -0.05 -10.76
CA LYS A 76 4.17 -1.18 -10.38
C LYS A 76 3.48 -2.11 -9.37
N HIS A 77 2.68 -1.54 -8.46
CA HIS A 77 1.88 -2.33 -7.54
C HIS A 77 0.81 -3.14 -8.28
N VAL A 78 0.01 -2.48 -9.12
CA VAL A 78 -1.03 -3.11 -9.95
C VAL A 78 -0.45 -4.21 -10.84
N ASP A 79 0.63 -3.92 -11.59
CA ASP A 79 1.32 -4.89 -12.46
C ASP A 79 1.81 -6.12 -11.67
N LYS A 80 2.23 -5.94 -10.40
CA LYS A 80 2.71 -7.02 -9.54
C LYS A 80 1.57 -7.91 -9.04
N ILE A 81 0.41 -7.34 -8.74
CA ILE A 81 -0.73 -8.07 -8.15
C ILE A 81 -1.58 -8.75 -9.23
N TYR A 82 -1.92 -8.03 -10.29
CA TYR A 82 -2.87 -8.47 -11.31
C TYR A 82 -2.21 -8.86 -12.65
N GLY A 83 -0.89 -8.64 -12.78
CA GLY A 83 -0.16 -8.87 -14.01
C GLY A 83 -0.11 -7.64 -14.91
N ARG A 84 0.74 -7.70 -15.93
CA ARG A 84 0.91 -6.61 -16.90
C ARG A 84 -0.22 -6.68 -17.93
N ARG A 85 -1.00 -5.61 -18.06
CA ARG A 85 -1.89 -5.45 -19.23
C ARG A 85 -1.00 -5.24 -20.46
N GLU A 86 -1.17 -6.12 -21.46
CA GLU A 86 -0.46 -6.09 -22.74
C GLU A 86 -0.95 -4.96 -23.65
#